data_AF-A0A1G9ES26-F1
#
_entry.id   AF-A0A1G9ES26-F1
#
_cell.length_a   1.000
_cell.length_b   1.000
_cell.length_c   1.000
_cell.angle_alpha   90.00
_cell.angle_beta   90.00
_cell.angle_gamma   90.00
#
_symmetry.space_group_name_H-M   'P 1'
#
loop_
_entity.id
_entity.type
_entity.pdbx_description
1 polymer ?
#
loop_
_entity_poly.entity_id
_entity_poly.type
_entity_poly.pdbx_seq_one_letter_code
_entity_poly.pdbx_strand_id
1 'polypeptide(L)'
;MIGRNIILTMGAVYALRQSIYYATIGPDGLSPAQTIIAGGGHLLGAWSGLWGVVAVLCVVDMVNRHTRQGLSLLAGVALGWGLGYLLIWVFDGFQDFALVNAAIGWLAPSVLIFGFVAKVSALQDIITALRGTIAEQQRTIAALQDQIRAKGD
;
A
#
# COMPACT_ATOMS: atom_id res chain seq x y z
N MET A 1 -11.76 7.59 11.49
CA MET A 1 -11.08 8.61 10.64
C MET A 1 -9.63 8.86 11.07
N ILE A 2 -9.36 9.02 12.36
CA ILE A 2 -8.03 9.32 12.90
C ILE A 2 -6.97 8.24 12.54
N GLY A 3 -7.26 6.95 12.75
CA GLY A 3 -6.29 5.87 12.50
C GLY A 3 -5.82 5.75 11.04
N ARG A 4 -6.70 6.00 10.05
CA ARG A 4 -6.34 5.96 8.63
C ARG A 4 -5.36 7.08 8.26
N ASN A 5 -5.62 8.29 8.74
CA ASN A 5 -4.78 9.43 8.46
C ASN A 5 -3.41 9.28 9.11
N ILE A 6 -3.32 8.70 10.31
CA ILE A 6 -2.03 8.40 10.96
C ILE A 6 -1.18 7.47 10.09
N ILE A 7 -1.73 6.36 9.61
CA ILE A 7 -0.99 5.38 8.78
C ILE A 7 -0.54 6.03 7.46
N LEU A 8 -1.41 6.80 6.81
CA LEU A 8 -1.07 7.53 5.59
C LEU A 8 0.04 8.57 5.85
N THR A 9 0.04 9.23 7.00
CA THR A 9 1.07 10.23 7.34
C THR A 9 2.40 9.55 7.57
N MET A 10 2.42 8.43 8.30
CA MET A 10 3.63 7.63 8.46
C MET A 10 4.14 7.13 7.11
N GLY A 11 3.25 6.66 6.23
CA GLY A 11 3.61 6.24 4.87
C GLY A 11 4.17 7.37 4.01
N ALA A 12 3.54 8.55 4.03
CA ALA A 12 4.00 9.72 3.31
C ALA A 12 5.37 10.22 3.80
N VAL A 13 5.56 10.32 5.12
CA VAL A 13 6.84 10.72 5.73
C VAL A 13 7.94 9.72 5.42
N TYR A 14 7.64 8.42 5.50
CA TYR A 14 8.59 7.38 5.16
C TYR A 14 9.00 7.42 3.69
N ALA A 15 8.03 7.51 2.78
CA ALA A 15 8.30 7.59 1.34
C ALA A 15 9.06 8.87 0.98
N LEU A 16 8.72 10.01 1.59
CA LEU A 16 9.44 11.26 1.39
C LEU A 16 10.89 11.16 1.90
N ARG A 17 11.11 10.56 3.08
CA ARG A 17 12.46 10.27 3.59
C ARG A 17 13.27 9.43 2.60
N GLN A 18 12.66 8.38 2.03
CA GLN A 18 13.35 7.53 1.05
C GLN A 18 13.62 8.27 -0.26
N SER A 19 12.69 9.10 -0.72
CA SER A 19 12.86 9.94 -1.91
C SER A 19 14.06 10.88 -1.75
N ILE A 20 14.16 11.56 -0.60
CA ILE A 20 15.28 12.44 -0.27
C ILE A 20 16.57 11.63 -0.15
N TYR A 21 16.54 10.49 0.54
CA TYR A 21 17.71 9.61 0.68
C TYR A 21 18.31 9.27 -0.69
N TYR A 22 17.50 8.77 -1.63
CA TYR A 22 17.97 8.43 -2.99
C TYR A 22 18.34 9.66 -3.85
N ALA A 23 17.81 10.84 -3.55
CA ALA A 23 18.22 12.08 -4.21
C ALA A 23 19.59 12.59 -3.72
N THR A 24 19.92 12.33 -2.47
CA THR A 24 21.13 12.87 -1.81
C THR A 24 22.29 11.90 -1.70
N ILE A 25 22.03 10.60 -1.76
CA ILE A 25 23.06 9.59 -1.64
C ILE A 25 23.88 9.50 -2.94
N GLY A 26 25.19 9.62 -2.83
CA GLY A 26 26.11 9.32 -3.92
C GLY A 26 26.26 7.80 -4.12
N PRO A 27 26.75 7.35 -5.29
CA PRO A 27 26.97 5.91 -5.57
C PRO A 27 27.83 5.22 -4.51
N ASP A 28 28.81 5.94 -3.95
CA ASP A 28 29.77 5.43 -2.96
C ASP A 28 29.15 5.21 -1.56
N GLY A 29 27.94 5.74 -1.31
CA GLY A 29 27.23 5.56 -0.05
C GLY A 29 26.32 4.33 -0.02
N LEU A 30 26.16 3.63 -1.14
CA LEU A 30 25.25 2.50 -1.28
C LEU A 30 25.89 1.22 -0.70
N SER A 31 25.08 0.41 -0.01
CA SER A 31 25.53 -0.94 0.33
C SER A 31 25.67 -1.79 -0.95
N PRO A 32 26.49 -2.86 -0.95
CA PRO A 32 26.70 -3.69 -2.14
C PRO A 32 25.39 -4.16 -2.79
N ALA A 33 24.42 -4.55 -1.97
CA ALA A 33 23.10 -4.95 -2.45
C ALA A 33 22.28 -3.79 -3.04
N GLN A 34 22.36 -2.60 -2.45
CA GLN A 34 21.73 -1.40 -3.03
C GLN A 34 22.39 -1.02 -4.34
N THR A 35 23.71 -1.17 -4.48
CA THR A 35 24.44 -0.92 -5.73
C THR A 35 23.95 -1.83 -6.85
N ILE A 36 23.71 -3.11 -6.57
CA ILE A 36 23.14 -4.05 -7.54
C ILE A 36 21.72 -3.62 -7.94
N ILE A 37 20.86 -3.32 -6.96
CA ILE A 37 19.44 -2.96 -7.20
C ILE A 37 19.30 -1.59 -7.89
N ALA A 38 20.19 -0.64 -7.58
CA ALA A 38 20.22 0.69 -8.18
C ALA A 38 21.04 0.75 -9.49
N GLY A 39 21.51 -0.39 -9.99
CA GLY A 39 22.27 -0.48 -11.24
C GLY A 39 23.55 0.36 -11.21
N GLY A 40 24.36 0.23 -10.17
CA GLY A 40 25.60 1.02 -10.00
C GLY A 40 25.36 2.50 -9.66
N GLY A 41 24.15 2.85 -9.23
CA GLY A 41 23.77 4.24 -8.93
C GLY A 41 23.10 4.98 -10.09
N HIS A 42 23.06 4.40 -11.30
CA HIS A 42 22.40 5.01 -12.46
C HIS A 42 20.88 5.18 -12.28
N LEU A 43 20.27 4.33 -11.45
CA LEU A 43 18.82 4.37 -11.20
C LEU A 43 18.43 5.19 -9.96
N LEU A 44 19.36 5.87 -9.29
CA LEU A 44 19.06 6.62 -8.06
C LEU A 44 17.99 7.69 -8.27
N GLY A 45 18.05 8.42 -9.38
CA GLY A 45 17.01 9.40 -9.73
C GLY A 45 15.64 8.77 -9.97
N ALA A 46 15.60 7.59 -10.61
CA ALA A 46 14.36 6.85 -10.82
C ALA A 46 13.77 6.34 -9.50
N TRP A 47 14.61 5.84 -8.59
CA TRP A 47 14.20 5.42 -7.25
C TRP A 47 13.71 6.60 -6.40
N SER A 48 14.41 7.73 -6.43
CA SER A 48 13.98 8.96 -5.76
C SER A 48 12.60 9.42 -6.26
N GLY A 49 12.41 9.45 -7.58
CA GLY A 49 11.14 9.79 -8.21
C GLY A 49 10.01 8.82 -7.83
N LEU A 50 10.27 7.51 -7.85
CA LEU A 50 9.29 6.49 -7.47
C LEU A 50 8.81 6.68 -6.03
N TRP A 51 9.73 6.88 -5.07
CA TRP A 51 9.39 7.16 -3.69
C TRP A 51 8.67 8.51 -3.52
N GLY A 52 9.00 9.51 -4.34
CA GLY A 52 8.29 10.79 -4.40
C GLY A 52 6.83 10.61 -4.84
N VAL A 53 6.58 9.81 -5.88
CA VAL A 53 5.23 9.46 -6.35
C VAL A 53 4.44 8.75 -5.26
N VAL A 54 5.06 7.79 -4.55
CA VAL A 54 4.43 7.11 -3.40
C VAL A 54 4.01 8.12 -2.32
N ALA A 55 4.89 9.08 -1.99
CA ALA A 55 4.58 10.10 -0.99
C ALA A 55 3.38 10.98 -1.40
N VAL A 56 3.36 11.42 -2.66
CA VAL A 56 2.23 12.21 -3.21
C VAL A 56 0.94 11.40 -3.18
N LEU A 57 0.95 10.13 -3.59
CA LEU A 57 -0.24 9.28 -3.55
C LEU A 57 -0.75 9.05 -2.13
N CYS A 58 0.14 8.90 -1.14
CA CYS A 58 -0.26 8.82 0.26
C CYS A 58 -0.97 10.11 0.74
N VAL A 59 -0.51 11.28 0.31
CA VAL A 59 -1.17 12.57 0.62
C VAL A 59 -2.50 12.70 -0.11
N VAL A 60 -2.57 12.31 -1.39
CA VAL A 60 -3.83 12.28 -2.16
C VAL A 60 -4.86 11.39 -1.49
N ASP A 61 -4.47 10.21 -1.00
CA ASP A 61 -5.36 9.29 -0.29
C ASP A 61 -5.84 9.84 1.08
N MET A 62 -5.12 10.77 1.69
CA MET A 62 -5.61 11.47 2.89
C MET A 62 -6.78 12.38 2.55
N VAL A 63 -6.62 13.16 1.47
CA VAL A 63 -7.60 14.14 1.01
C VAL A 63 -8.79 13.43 0.38
N ASN A 64 -8.54 12.45 -0.47
CA ASN A 64 -9.52 11.78 -1.28
C ASN A 64 -9.86 10.40 -0.70
N ARG A 65 -10.99 10.31 0.02
CA ARG A 65 -11.30 9.15 0.87
C ARG A 65 -11.58 7.85 0.11
N HIS A 66 -11.69 7.92 -1.21
CA HIS A 66 -12.06 6.81 -2.10
C HIS A 66 -10.84 6.14 -2.76
N THR A 67 -9.67 6.78 -2.77
CA THR A 67 -8.44 6.20 -3.32
C THR A 67 -7.58 5.59 -2.20
N ARG A 68 -6.89 4.48 -2.51
CA ARG A 68 -6.00 3.76 -1.59
C ARG A 68 -4.71 3.30 -2.27
N GLN A 69 -4.30 4.03 -3.29
CA GLN A 69 -3.20 3.63 -4.15
C GLN A 69 -1.82 3.85 -3.49
N GLY A 70 -1.70 4.84 -2.60
CA GLY A 70 -0.44 5.20 -1.95
C GLY A 70 0.09 4.10 -1.02
N LEU A 71 -0.76 3.55 -0.15
CA LEU A 71 -0.37 2.46 0.76
C LEU A 71 -0.02 1.16 0.02
N SER A 72 -0.80 0.83 -1.01
CA SER A 72 -0.53 -0.36 -1.83
C SER A 72 0.76 -0.21 -2.64
N LEU A 73 1.02 0.97 -3.20
CA LEU A 73 2.26 1.23 -3.92
C LEU A 73 3.46 1.21 -2.97
N LEU A 74 3.35 1.82 -1.78
CA LEU A 74 4.38 1.79 -0.75
C LEU A 74 4.75 0.34 -0.38
N ALA A 75 3.74 -0.50 -0.13
CA ALA A 75 3.95 -1.90 0.18
C ALA A 75 4.52 -2.68 -1.01
N GLY A 76 4.10 -2.40 -2.24
CA GLY A 76 4.64 -3.03 -3.44
C GLY A 76 6.12 -2.70 -3.67
N VAL A 77 6.50 -1.43 -3.51
CA VAL A 77 7.90 -0.98 -3.63
C VAL A 77 8.76 -1.61 -2.54
N ALA A 78 8.28 -1.65 -1.29
CA ALA A 78 8.98 -2.27 -0.19
C ALA A 78 9.09 -3.80 -0.33
N LEU A 79 8.06 -4.49 -0.85
CA LEU A 79 8.16 -5.91 -1.24
C LEU A 79 9.24 -6.13 -2.29
N GLY A 80 9.28 -5.29 -3.33
CA GLY A 80 10.29 -5.37 -4.38
C GLY A 80 11.71 -5.27 -3.82
N TRP A 81 11.95 -4.33 -2.90
CA TRP A 81 13.22 -4.22 -2.19
C TRP A 81 13.54 -5.46 -1.35
N GLY A 82 12.58 -5.93 -0.55
CA GLY A 82 12.77 -7.11 0.28
C GLY A 82 13.08 -8.38 -0.52
N LEU A 83 12.38 -8.59 -1.63
CA LEU A 83 12.65 -9.70 -2.57
C LEU A 83 14.00 -9.53 -3.26
N GLY A 84 14.39 -8.29 -3.60
CA GLY A 84 15.72 -8.00 -4.15
C GLY A 84 16.84 -8.43 -3.22
N TYR A 85 16.74 -8.12 -1.93
CA TYR A 85 17.72 -8.58 -0.93
C TYR A 85 17.75 -10.12 -0.80
N LEU A 86 16.60 -10.79 -0.82
CA LEU A 86 16.56 -12.26 -0.80
C LEU A 86 17.18 -12.88 -2.05
N LEU A 87 16.91 -12.32 -3.24
CA LEU A 87 17.50 -12.82 -4.48
C LEU A 87 19.03 -12.69 -4.44
N ILE A 88 19.55 -11.55 -3.98
CA ILE A 88 21.00 -11.36 -3.85
C ILE A 88 21.57 -12.38 -2.86
N TRP A 89 20.91 -12.61 -1.71
CA TRP A 89 21.34 -13.63 -0.76
C TRP A 89 21.38 -15.05 -1.34
N VAL A 90 20.39 -15.41 -2.17
CA VAL A 90 20.37 -16.69 -2.89
C VAL A 90 21.53 -16.80 -3.88
N PHE A 91 21.79 -15.74 -4.65
CA PHE A 91 22.88 -15.71 -5.63
C PHE A 91 24.27 -15.61 -5.00
N ASP A 92 24.37 -15.09 -3.78
CA ASP A 92 25.59 -15.05 -2.97
C ASP A 92 25.84 -16.36 -2.20
N GLY A 93 25.05 -17.41 -2.46
CA GLY A 93 25.26 -18.74 -1.89
C GLY A 93 24.82 -18.87 -0.43
N PHE A 94 23.84 -18.07 -0.01
CA PHE A 94 23.20 -18.13 1.31
C PHE A 94 24.09 -17.75 2.50
N GLN A 95 25.20 -17.04 2.27
CA GLN A 95 26.19 -16.80 3.32
C GLN A 95 25.94 -15.52 4.15
N ASP A 96 25.43 -14.46 3.52
CA ASP A 96 25.26 -13.17 4.20
C ASP A 96 23.88 -13.01 4.86
N PHE A 97 23.81 -13.29 6.16
CA PHE A 97 22.60 -13.07 6.97
C PHE A 97 22.20 -11.60 7.13
N ALA A 98 23.10 -10.63 6.85
CA ALA A 98 22.72 -9.22 6.84
C ALA A 98 21.72 -8.92 5.71
N LEU A 99 21.83 -9.60 4.57
CA LEU A 99 20.86 -9.49 3.47
C LEU A 99 19.49 -10.04 3.87
N VAL A 100 19.44 -11.13 4.63
CA VAL A 100 18.19 -11.69 5.16
C VAL A 100 17.55 -10.71 6.15
N ASN A 101 18.33 -10.14 7.06
CA ASN A 101 17.82 -9.16 8.02
C ASN A 101 17.31 -7.88 7.32
N ALA A 102 18.05 -7.40 6.30
CA ALA A 102 17.60 -6.30 5.46
C ALA A 102 16.28 -6.65 4.75
N ALA A 103 16.20 -7.84 4.14
CA ALA A 103 14.97 -8.32 3.49
C ALA A 103 13.78 -8.34 4.45
N ILE A 104 13.95 -8.88 5.67
CA ILE A 104 12.90 -8.90 6.69
C ILE A 104 12.45 -7.49 7.05
N GLY A 105 13.40 -6.55 7.19
CA GLY A 105 13.09 -5.14 7.45
C GLY A 105 12.18 -4.49 6.40
N TRP A 106 12.25 -4.95 5.16
CA TRP A 106 11.40 -4.48 4.06
C TRP A 106 10.11 -5.30 3.90
N LEU A 107 10.19 -6.63 4.05
CA LEU A 107 9.06 -7.55 3.84
C LEU A 107 8.04 -7.48 4.97
N ALA A 108 8.49 -7.43 6.24
CA ALA A 108 7.60 -7.44 7.40
C ALA A 108 6.57 -6.30 7.37
N PRO A 109 6.94 -5.01 7.22
CA PRO A 109 5.96 -3.93 7.11
C PRO A 109 5.08 -4.07 5.86
N SER A 110 5.63 -4.56 4.75
CA SER A 110 4.88 -4.71 3.50
C SER A 110 3.75 -5.74 3.62
N VAL A 111 4.05 -6.91 4.18
CA VAL A 111 3.05 -7.97 4.41
C VAL A 111 1.95 -7.49 5.36
N LEU A 112 2.30 -6.74 6.40
CA LEU A 112 1.32 -6.14 7.31
C LEU A 112 0.39 -5.16 6.58
N ILE A 113 0.93 -4.29 5.72
CA ILE A 113 0.13 -3.35 4.93
C ILE A 113 -0.78 -4.09 3.96
N PHE A 114 -0.28 -5.08 3.22
CA PHE A 114 -1.10 -5.89 2.32
C PHE A 114 -2.21 -6.64 3.06
N GLY A 115 -1.89 -7.27 4.20
CA GLY A 115 -2.88 -7.95 5.04
C GLY A 115 -3.96 -6.99 5.54
N PHE A 116 -3.59 -5.77 5.91
CA PHE A 116 -4.56 -4.74 6.29
C PHE A 116 -5.43 -4.32 5.11
N VAL A 117 -4.84 -4.01 3.95
CA VAL A 117 -5.58 -3.62 2.74
C VAL A 117 -6.57 -4.73 2.34
N ALA A 118 -6.13 -5.99 2.32
CA ALA A 118 -6.99 -7.13 1.98
C ALA A 118 -8.18 -7.26 2.94
N LYS A 119 -7.96 -7.17 4.26
CA LYS A 119 -9.04 -7.21 5.25
C LYS A 119 -10.03 -6.06 5.09
N VAL A 120 -9.54 -4.85 4.86
CA VAL A 120 -10.43 -3.69 4.71
C VAL A 120 -11.22 -3.76 3.39
N SER A 121 -10.63 -4.25 2.31
CA SER A 121 -11.35 -4.49 1.05
C SER A 121 -12.49 -5.49 1.25
N ALA A 122 -12.22 -6.63 1.91
CA ALA A 122 -13.26 -7.61 2.23
C ALA A 122 -14.42 -7.01 3.07
N LEU A 123 -14.10 -6.14 4.04
CA LEU A 123 -15.12 -5.42 4.81
C LEU A 123 -15.94 -4.46 3.96
N GLN A 124 -15.33 -3.78 2.98
CA GLN A 124 -16.06 -2.88 2.08
C GLN A 124 -16.99 -3.64 1.15
N ASP A 125 -16.59 -4.83 0.68
CA ASP A 125 -17.43 -5.69 -0.14
C ASP A 125 -18.68 -6.14 0.65
N ILE A 126 -18.49 -6.54 1.92
CA ILE A 126 -19.60 -6.90 2.82
C ILE A 126 -20.54 -5.71 3.04
N ILE A 127 -20.01 -4.51 3.31
CA ILE A 127 -20.84 -3.30 3.49
C ILE A 127 -21.63 -2.97 2.22
N THR A 128 -21.03 -3.16 1.05
CA THR A 128 -21.66 -2.91 -0.24
C THR A 128 -22.79 -3.90 -0.48
N ALA A 129 -22.57 -5.19 -0.19
CA ALA A 129 -23.60 -6.22 -0.26
C ALA A 129 -24.77 -5.93 0.70
N LEU A 130 -24.48 -5.58 1.95
CA LEU A 130 -25.50 -5.20 2.95
C LEU A 130 -26.36 -4.02 2.49
N ARG A 131 -25.74 -2.99 1.91
CA ARG A 131 -26.47 -1.83 1.35
C ARG A 131 -27.38 -2.24 0.20
N GLY A 132 -26.95 -3.19 -0.64
CA GLY A 132 -27.77 -3.76 -1.70
C GLY A 132 -29.04 -4.43 -1.15
N THR A 133 -28.87 -5.31 -0.16
CA THR A 133 -30.01 -6.02 0.46
C THR A 133 -30.99 -5.07 1.14
N ILE A 134 -30.51 -4.04 1.84
CA ILE A 134 -31.38 -3.04 2.49
C ILE A 134 -32.19 -2.27 1.45
N ALA A 135 -31.56 -1.86 0.34
CA ALA A 135 -32.26 -1.15 -0.73
C ALA A 135 -33.35 -2.02 -1.39
N GLU A 136 -33.10 -3.32 -1.53
CA GLU A 136 -34.08 -4.27 -2.05
C GLU A 136 -35.25 -4.48 -1.08
N GLN A 137 -34.98 -4.67 0.21
CA GLN A 137 -36.04 -4.77 1.22
C GLN A 137 -36.91 -3.51 1.28
N GLN A 138 -36.31 -2.32 1.18
CA GLN A 138 -37.08 -1.07 1.15
C GLN A 138 -38.03 -0.99 -0.05
N ARG A 139 -37.61 -1.44 -1.23
CA ARG A 139 -38.49 -1.51 -2.41
C ARG A 139 -39.62 -2.49 -2.21
N THR A 140 -39.35 -3.67 -1.64
CA THR A 140 -40.38 -4.68 -1.38
C THR A 140 -41.41 -4.17 -0.37
N ILE A 141 -40.97 -3.50 0.69
CA ILE A 141 -41.87 -2.87 1.67
C ILE A 141 -42.72 -1.79 1.02
N ALA A 142 -42.14 -0.92 0.19
CA ALA A 142 -42.90 0.10 -0.54
C ALA A 142 -43.96 -0.53 -1.46
N ALA A 143 -43.59 -1.57 -2.22
CA ALA A 143 -44.52 -2.27 -3.10
C ALA A 143 -45.67 -2.95 -2.32
N LEU A 144 -45.38 -3.53 -1.16
CA LEU A 144 -46.41 -4.12 -0.29
C LEU A 144 -47.32 -3.04 0.31
N GLN A 145 -46.78 -1.89 0.72
CA GLN A 145 -47.59 -0.77 1.21
C GLN A 145 -48.55 -0.26 0.13
N ASP A 146 -48.10 -0.15 -1.11
CA ASP A 146 -48.93 0.27 -2.24
C ASP A 146 -50.04 -0.76 -2.53
N GLN A 147 -49.74 -2.06 -2.46
CA GLN A 147 -50.77 -3.10 -2.62
C GLN A 147 -51.81 -3.10 -1.51
N ILE A 148 -51.41 -2.83 -0.26
CA ILE A 148 -52.34 -2.72 0.88
C ILE A 148 -53.25 -1.50 0.69
N ARG A 149 -52.71 -0.34 0.29
CA ARG A 149 -53.52 0.84 -0.03
C ARG A 149 -54.53 0.57 -1.14
N ALA A 150 -54.10 -0.05 -2.24
CA ALA A 150 -54.97 -0.34 -3.38
C ALA A 150 -56.10 -1.35 -3.09
N LYS A 151 -55.99 -2.16 -2.02
CA LYS A 151 -57.04 -3.09 -1.58
C LYS A 151 -57.97 -2.53 -0.50
N GLY A 152 -57.62 -1.39 0.09
CA GLY A 152 -58.39 -0.75 1.16
C GLY A 152 -59.46 0.24 0.69
N ASP A 153 -59.38 0.67 -0.57
CA ASP A 153 -60.39 1.48 -1.29
C ASP A 153 -61.33 0.57 -2.10
#